data_AF-A0AAQ0KEK3-F1
#
_entry.id   AF-A0AAQ0KEK3-F1
#
_cell.length_a   1.000
_cell.length_b   1.000
_cell.length_c   1.000
_cell.angle_alpha   90.00
_cell.angle_beta   90.00
_cell.angle_gamma   90.00
#
_symmetry.space_group_name_H-M   'P 1'
#
loop_
_entity.id
_entity.type
_entity.pdbx_description
1 polymer ?
#
loop_
_entity_poly.entity_id
_entity_poly.type
_entity_poly.pdbx_seq_one_letter_code
_entity_poly.pdbx_strand_id
1 'polypeptide(L)'
;MPRRNGGAVHCGVVSLQDVYDDEDAGLDQASRLRTVQAALLPDGRAGTGWSAAHVARAAAGVSGDLAQCATAPDGRSLVVTVGDVMGKGVPAGLLAAHLLGALDALVRETPGVAVEGAEGAVRGRLERASAFATLFHARLRLADGALEFVDAGHGFAAIARTDGSTRRIPSADLPIGLQPRGFPRLPRHDALGPGDVLLVASDGILELPDADFETLTALARRLVDAPALDDTLRAFLDDVPAVVGDDLTVLAVRRDVDPATAAATTDPDGADR
;
A
#
# COMPACT_ATOMS: atom_id res chain seq x y z
N MET A 1 -26.81 -11.77 24.28
CA MET A 1 -25.50 -11.10 24.11
C MET A 1 -25.15 -11.13 22.63
N PRO A 2 -25.15 -10.00 21.91
CA PRO A 2 -24.85 -10.03 20.49
C PRO A 2 -23.33 -10.10 20.27
N ARG A 3 -22.91 -11.02 19.41
CA ARG A 3 -21.52 -11.21 18.99
C ARG A 3 -21.10 -10.03 18.12
N ARG A 4 -20.00 -9.36 18.47
CA ARG A 4 -19.34 -8.36 17.61
C ARG A 4 -18.66 -9.10 16.45
N ASN A 5 -19.21 -8.98 15.24
CA ASN A 5 -18.51 -9.31 14.00
C ASN A 5 -17.49 -8.19 13.73
N GLY A 6 -16.23 -8.38 14.16
CA GLY A 6 -15.11 -7.66 13.59
C GLY A 6 -14.80 -8.29 12.23
N GLY A 7 -15.02 -7.56 11.15
CA GLY A 7 -14.69 -7.98 9.79
C GLY A 7 -13.20 -8.32 9.70
N ALA A 8 -12.91 -9.61 9.61
CA ALA A 8 -11.56 -10.12 9.48
C ALA A 8 -11.08 -9.87 8.04
N VAL A 9 -10.10 -9.01 7.86
CA VAL A 9 -9.25 -9.06 6.66
C VAL A 9 -8.37 -10.31 6.83
N HIS A 10 -8.65 -11.33 6.03
CA HIS A 10 -7.83 -12.53 5.91
C HIS A 10 -6.88 -12.30 4.72
N CYS A 11 -5.61 -12.06 5.00
CA CYS A 11 -4.57 -12.35 4.03
C CYS A 11 -4.37 -13.87 4.11
N GLY A 12 -4.78 -14.59 3.07
CA GLY A 12 -4.67 -16.04 3.04
C GLY A 12 -3.20 -16.44 2.98
N VAL A 13 -2.71 -17.12 4.01
CA VAL A 13 -1.46 -17.87 3.92
C VAL A 13 -1.72 -19.05 2.98
N VAL A 14 -1.04 -19.10 1.84
CA VAL A 14 -1.11 -20.26 0.94
C VAL A 14 -0.54 -21.47 1.69
N SER A 15 -1.33 -22.55 1.79
CA SER A 15 -0.88 -23.78 2.47
C SER A 15 0.22 -24.46 1.68
N LEU A 16 1.17 -25.07 2.38
CA LEU A 16 2.21 -25.90 1.76
C LEU A 16 1.61 -27.06 0.93
N GLN A 17 0.43 -27.57 1.31
CA GLN A 17 -0.26 -28.61 0.54
C GLN A 17 -0.82 -28.10 -0.79
N ASP A 18 -1.29 -26.83 -0.84
CA ASP A 18 -1.77 -26.20 -2.06
C ASP A 18 -0.63 -25.97 -3.09
N VAL A 19 0.63 -25.97 -2.63
CA VAL A 19 1.82 -25.83 -3.50
C VAL A 19 2.29 -27.17 -4.07
N TYR A 20 2.03 -28.29 -3.38
CA TYR A 20 2.50 -29.63 -3.76
C TYR A 20 1.45 -30.48 -4.48
N ASP A 21 0.15 -30.29 -4.23
CA ASP A 21 -0.93 -31.03 -4.92
C ASP A 21 -1.12 -30.59 -6.39
N ASP A 22 -0.32 -29.62 -6.88
CA ASP A 22 -0.54 -28.84 -8.10
C ASP A 22 0.52 -29.04 -9.19
N GLU A 23 1.48 -29.96 -9.01
CA GLU A 23 2.43 -30.35 -10.08
C GLU A 23 1.71 -30.97 -11.30
N ASP A 24 0.50 -31.51 -11.09
CA ASP A 24 -0.35 -32.12 -12.13
C ASP A 24 -1.28 -31.12 -12.86
N ALA A 25 -1.43 -29.87 -12.39
CA ALA A 25 -2.46 -28.94 -12.89
C ALA A 25 -1.98 -27.92 -13.94
N GLY A 26 -0.69 -27.85 -14.24
CA GLY A 26 -0.19 -27.01 -15.34
C GLY A 26 -0.28 -25.49 -15.10
N LEU A 27 -0.09 -25.02 -13.87
CA LEU A 27 0.10 -23.59 -13.63
C LEU A 27 1.36 -23.06 -14.35
N ASP A 28 1.20 -21.93 -15.04
CA ASP A 28 2.30 -21.21 -15.68
C ASP A 28 3.32 -20.68 -14.66
N GLN A 29 4.52 -20.30 -15.11
CA GLN A 29 5.58 -19.75 -14.23
C GLN A 29 5.12 -18.50 -13.45
N ALA A 30 4.09 -17.80 -13.95
CA ALA A 30 3.58 -16.59 -13.35
C ALA A 30 2.82 -16.85 -12.05
N SER A 31 2.00 -17.89 -12.04
CA SER A 31 1.23 -18.29 -10.86
C SER A 31 2.14 -18.69 -9.69
N ARG A 32 3.25 -19.41 -9.96
CA ARG A 32 4.23 -19.81 -8.93
C ARG A 32 4.94 -18.61 -8.30
N LEU A 33 5.34 -17.63 -9.12
CA LEU A 33 5.99 -16.43 -8.61
C LEU A 33 5.04 -15.61 -7.72
N ARG A 34 3.76 -15.52 -8.11
CA ARG A 34 2.73 -14.87 -7.28
C ARG A 34 2.61 -15.52 -5.91
N THR A 35 2.59 -16.85 -5.84
CA THR A 35 2.56 -17.58 -4.56
C THR A 35 3.78 -17.26 -3.69
N VAL A 36 4.97 -17.22 -4.27
CA VAL A 36 6.19 -16.87 -3.54
C VAL A 36 6.14 -15.42 -3.05
N GLN A 37 5.73 -14.47 -3.88
CA GLN A 37 5.59 -13.06 -3.47
C GLN A 37 4.58 -12.90 -2.35
N ALA A 38 3.44 -13.58 -2.41
CA ALA A 38 2.44 -13.56 -1.35
C ALA A 38 3.00 -14.11 -0.02
N ALA A 39 3.82 -15.17 -0.09
CA ALA A 39 4.47 -15.75 1.10
C ALA A 39 5.58 -14.85 1.71
N LEU A 40 6.08 -13.86 0.96
CA LEU A 40 7.02 -12.86 1.46
C LEU A 40 6.33 -11.70 2.19
N LEU A 41 5.01 -11.56 2.03
CA LEU A 41 4.26 -10.53 2.74
C LEU A 41 4.10 -10.97 4.21
N PRO A 42 4.33 -10.08 5.19
CA PRO A 42 4.07 -10.40 6.57
C PRO A 42 2.59 -10.66 6.80
N ASP A 43 2.26 -11.48 7.81
CA ASP A 43 0.90 -11.66 8.29
C ASP A 43 0.34 -10.32 8.83
N GLY A 44 -0.26 -9.55 7.93
CA GLY A 44 -0.62 -8.16 8.17
C GLY A 44 -2.09 -8.01 8.50
N ARG A 45 -2.41 -7.90 9.79
CA ARG A 45 -3.65 -7.24 10.22
C ARG A 45 -3.33 -5.81 10.60
N ALA A 46 -4.19 -4.87 10.19
CA ALA A 46 -4.19 -3.55 10.80
C ALA A 46 -4.45 -3.71 12.31
N GLY A 47 -3.67 -3.03 13.15
CA GLY A 47 -3.86 -3.02 14.59
C GLY A 47 -5.24 -2.47 14.98
N THR A 48 -5.65 -2.64 16.23
CA THR A 48 -6.92 -2.10 16.72
C THR A 48 -7.03 -0.59 16.48
N GLY A 49 -8.18 -0.13 15.97
CA GLY A 49 -8.42 1.29 15.68
C GLY A 49 -7.92 1.75 14.30
N TRP A 50 -7.58 0.81 13.43
CA TRP A 50 -7.14 1.07 12.06
C TRP A 50 -7.78 0.07 11.10
N SER A 51 -8.21 0.58 9.95
CA SER A 51 -8.67 -0.22 8.82
C SER A 51 -7.64 -0.14 7.69
N ALA A 52 -7.36 -1.27 7.04
CA ALA A 52 -6.55 -1.30 5.82
C ALA A 52 -7.19 -2.24 4.79
N ALA A 53 -7.12 -1.88 3.52
CA ALA A 53 -7.58 -2.70 2.42
C ALA A 53 -6.71 -2.46 1.19
N HIS A 54 -6.61 -3.45 0.32
CA HIS A 54 -5.96 -3.30 -0.97
C HIS A 54 -6.69 -4.10 -2.04
N VAL A 55 -6.59 -3.64 -3.28
CA VAL A 55 -7.08 -4.32 -4.48
C VAL A 55 -6.01 -4.26 -5.56
N ALA A 56 -5.95 -5.28 -6.40
CA ALA A 56 -5.02 -5.32 -7.52
C ALA A 56 -5.63 -6.01 -8.75
N ARG A 57 -5.26 -5.54 -9.94
CA ARG A 57 -5.56 -6.16 -11.24
C ARG A 57 -4.31 -6.10 -12.11
N ALA A 58 -3.76 -7.28 -12.41
CA ALA A 58 -2.63 -7.40 -13.31
C ALA A 58 -3.08 -7.22 -14.76
N ALA A 59 -2.31 -6.49 -15.57
CA ALA A 59 -2.51 -6.38 -17.01
C ALA A 59 -2.23 -7.71 -17.73
N ALA A 60 -1.19 -8.43 -17.30
CA ALA A 60 -0.87 -9.77 -17.80
C ALA A 60 0.03 -10.57 -16.85
N GLY A 61 -0.30 -11.83 -16.59
CA GLY A 61 0.59 -12.78 -15.89
C GLY A 61 0.95 -12.35 -14.46
N VAL A 62 2.24 -12.03 -14.23
CA VAL A 62 2.74 -11.53 -12.93
C VAL A 62 2.84 -10.02 -12.96
N SER A 63 2.25 -9.41 -11.93
CA SER A 63 2.30 -7.97 -11.67
C SER A 63 3.72 -7.51 -11.34
N GLY A 64 4.14 -6.38 -11.89
CA GLY A 64 5.32 -5.63 -11.43
C GLY A 64 5.08 -4.94 -10.08
N ASP A 65 3.82 -4.60 -9.82
CA ASP A 65 3.37 -3.96 -8.58
C ASP A 65 3.66 -4.77 -7.30
N LEU A 66 3.93 -4.03 -6.24
CA LEU A 66 4.10 -4.46 -4.87
C LEU A 66 3.08 -3.71 -4.00
N ALA A 67 2.38 -4.43 -3.12
CA ALA A 67 1.56 -3.81 -2.08
C ALA A 67 1.62 -4.61 -0.79
N GLN A 68 1.93 -3.92 0.32
CA GLN A 68 2.04 -4.49 1.64
C GLN A 68 1.52 -3.51 2.69
N CYS A 69 0.67 -4.00 3.59
CA CYS A 69 0.34 -3.32 4.83
C CYS A 69 0.41 -4.33 5.99
N ALA A 70 1.32 -4.11 6.94
CA ALA A 70 1.48 -5.02 8.07
C ALA A 70 1.81 -4.26 9.36
N THR A 71 1.39 -4.83 10.49
CA THR A 71 1.83 -4.34 11.79
C THR A 71 3.30 -4.69 11.96
N ALA A 72 4.13 -3.69 12.27
CA ALA A 72 5.55 -3.87 12.53
C ALA A 72 5.76 -4.81 13.74
N PRO A 73 6.89 -5.52 13.83
CA PRO A 73 7.13 -6.48 14.92
C PRO A 73 7.14 -5.88 16.34
N ASP A 74 7.14 -4.55 16.48
CA ASP A 74 7.00 -3.87 17.77
C ASP A 74 5.54 -3.72 18.24
N GLY A 75 4.56 -4.02 17.37
CA GLY A 75 3.14 -3.87 17.64
C GLY A 75 2.66 -2.40 17.76
N ARG A 76 3.51 -1.43 17.41
CA ARG A 76 3.27 0.01 17.63
C ARG A 76 3.11 0.81 16.35
N SER A 77 3.51 0.24 15.21
CA SER A 77 3.41 0.88 13.92
C SER A 77 2.80 -0.04 12.87
N LEU A 78 2.12 0.56 11.88
CA LEU A 78 1.84 -0.06 10.60
C LEU A 78 2.93 0.34 9.61
N VAL A 79 3.41 -0.64 8.84
CA VAL A 79 4.26 -0.40 7.68
C VAL A 79 3.38 -0.49 6.44
N VAL A 80 3.47 0.52 5.58
CA VAL A 80 2.74 0.59 4.32
C VAL A 80 3.77 0.72 3.20
N THR A 81 3.72 -0.20 2.25
CA THR A 81 4.61 -0.19 1.08
C THR A 81 3.78 -0.41 -0.17
N VAL A 82 3.94 0.47 -1.15
CA VAL A 82 3.48 0.24 -2.52
C VAL A 82 4.63 0.59 -3.45
N GLY A 83 4.83 -0.18 -4.49
CA GLY A 83 5.88 0.10 -5.47
C GLY A 83 5.59 -0.59 -6.78
N ASP A 84 6.34 -0.24 -7.80
CA ASP A 84 6.27 -0.88 -9.11
C ASP A 84 7.70 -1.05 -9.65
N VAL A 85 7.99 -2.24 -10.15
CA VAL A 85 9.29 -2.57 -10.74
C VAL A 85 9.16 -2.56 -12.26
N MET A 86 9.95 -1.71 -12.91
CA MET A 86 9.96 -1.59 -14.36
C MET A 86 10.21 -2.94 -15.02
N GLY A 87 9.31 -3.30 -15.93
CA GLY A 87 9.32 -4.56 -16.66
C GLY A 87 8.02 -5.32 -16.40
N LYS A 88 7.90 -6.54 -16.96
CA LYS A 88 6.71 -7.39 -16.76
C LYS A 88 7.13 -8.84 -16.56
N GLY A 89 6.25 -9.61 -15.92
CA GLY A 89 6.45 -11.05 -15.74
C GLY A 89 7.55 -11.42 -14.75
N VAL A 90 8.14 -12.59 -14.95
CA VAL A 90 9.02 -13.24 -13.95
C VAL A 90 10.23 -12.38 -13.53
N PRO A 91 10.99 -11.74 -14.45
CA PRO A 91 12.16 -10.95 -14.05
C PRO A 91 11.82 -9.76 -13.15
N ALA A 92 10.75 -9.01 -13.48
CA ALA A 92 10.28 -7.88 -12.68
C ALA A 92 9.83 -8.37 -11.30
N GLY A 93 9.02 -9.43 -11.24
CA GLY A 93 8.54 -9.98 -9.99
C GLY A 93 9.65 -10.53 -9.06
N LEU A 94 10.75 -11.07 -9.62
CA LEU A 94 11.92 -11.48 -8.82
C LEU A 94 12.67 -10.30 -8.20
N LEU A 95 12.81 -9.20 -8.94
CA LEU A 95 13.40 -7.96 -8.41
C LEU A 95 12.50 -7.33 -7.35
N ALA A 96 11.17 -7.40 -7.58
CA ALA A 96 10.16 -6.93 -6.65
C ALA A 96 10.20 -7.73 -5.32
N ALA A 97 10.29 -9.05 -5.41
CA ALA A 97 10.48 -9.94 -4.25
C ALA A 97 11.77 -9.64 -3.48
N HIS A 98 12.88 -9.35 -4.17
CA HIS A 98 14.13 -8.96 -3.52
C HIS A 98 13.98 -7.64 -2.77
N LEU A 99 13.34 -6.64 -3.39
CA LEU A 99 13.09 -5.34 -2.76
C LEU A 99 12.24 -5.48 -1.50
N LEU A 100 11.14 -6.26 -1.57
CA LEU A 100 10.30 -6.56 -0.41
C LEU A 100 11.11 -7.24 0.71
N GLY A 101 11.88 -8.28 0.40
CA GLY A 101 12.70 -8.97 1.40
C GLY A 101 13.76 -8.08 2.04
N ALA A 102 14.34 -7.15 1.28
CA ALA A 102 15.29 -6.17 1.80
C ALA A 102 14.62 -5.13 2.73
N LEU A 103 13.41 -4.69 2.40
CA LEU A 103 12.61 -3.81 3.26
C LEU A 103 12.15 -4.52 4.53
N ASP A 104 11.71 -5.78 4.42
CA ASP A 104 11.27 -6.59 5.56
C ASP A 104 12.41 -6.83 6.56
N ALA A 105 13.62 -7.09 6.07
CA ALA A 105 14.82 -7.18 6.91
C ALA A 105 15.11 -5.89 7.70
N LEU A 106 14.60 -4.74 7.24
CA LEU A 106 14.78 -3.41 7.82
C LEU A 106 13.48 -2.85 8.44
N VAL A 107 12.45 -3.68 8.65
CA VAL A 107 11.11 -3.25 9.10
C VAL A 107 11.09 -2.48 10.42
N ARG A 108 12.14 -2.60 11.24
CA ARG A 108 12.28 -1.88 12.52
C ARG A 108 12.86 -0.48 12.39
N GLU A 109 13.48 -0.18 11.25
CA GLU A 109 14.16 1.10 11.00
C GLU A 109 13.17 2.21 10.65
N THR A 110 13.68 3.45 10.54
CA THR A 110 12.90 4.55 9.95
C THR A 110 12.78 4.35 8.44
N PRO A 111 11.72 4.87 7.79
CA PRO A 111 11.54 4.74 6.35
C PRO A 111 12.75 5.20 5.52
N GLY A 112 13.45 6.26 5.94
CA GLY A 112 14.67 6.72 5.28
C GLY A 112 15.78 5.67 5.27
N VAL A 113 16.08 5.09 6.43
CA VAL A 113 17.12 4.05 6.59
C VAL A 113 16.71 2.76 5.88
N ALA A 114 15.44 2.35 6.01
CA ALA A 114 14.93 1.15 5.37
C ALA A 114 15.03 1.23 3.84
N VAL A 115 14.59 2.34 3.24
CA VAL A 115 14.65 2.52 1.78
C VAL A 115 16.08 2.65 1.28
N GLU A 116 16.96 3.39 1.97
CA GLU A 116 18.36 3.51 1.58
C GLU A 116 19.10 2.15 1.66
N GLY A 117 18.87 1.39 2.74
CA GLY A 117 19.43 0.06 2.90
C GLY A 117 18.93 -0.93 1.85
N ALA A 118 17.61 -0.92 1.58
CA ALA A 118 17.01 -1.76 0.55
C ALA A 118 17.54 -1.40 -0.85
N GLU A 119 17.65 -0.11 -1.17
CA GLU A 119 18.24 0.37 -2.41
C GLU A 119 19.70 -0.11 -2.56
N GLY A 120 20.50 -0.06 -1.50
CA GLY A 120 21.85 -0.62 -1.49
C GLY A 120 21.91 -2.11 -1.83
N ALA A 121 20.92 -2.90 -1.36
CA ALA A 121 20.83 -4.33 -1.62
C ALA A 121 20.42 -4.65 -3.07
N VAL A 122 19.50 -3.87 -3.65
CA VAL A 122 18.92 -4.17 -4.98
C VAL A 122 19.59 -3.43 -6.14
N ARG A 123 20.22 -2.27 -5.92
CA ARG A 123 20.68 -1.37 -7.00
C ARG A 123 21.54 -2.06 -8.05
N GLY A 124 22.56 -2.80 -7.64
CA GLY A 124 23.44 -3.47 -8.61
C GLY A 124 22.72 -4.52 -9.46
N ARG A 125 21.61 -5.09 -8.97
CA ARG A 125 20.76 -6.04 -9.72
C ARG A 125 19.87 -5.30 -10.69
N LEU A 126 19.26 -4.20 -10.26
CA LEU A 126 18.49 -3.29 -11.10
C LEU A 126 19.34 -2.75 -12.26
N GLU A 127 20.55 -2.25 -11.97
CA GLU A 127 21.51 -1.77 -12.97
C GLU A 127 21.80 -2.86 -14.04
N ARG A 128 22.11 -4.10 -13.62
CA ARG A 128 22.38 -5.20 -14.56
C ARG A 128 21.17 -5.66 -15.35
N ALA A 129 19.98 -5.53 -14.78
CA ALA A 129 18.72 -5.85 -15.44
C ALA A 129 18.23 -4.69 -16.34
N SER A 130 18.94 -3.54 -16.36
CA SER A 130 18.45 -2.30 -16.97
C SER A 130 17.05 -1.94 -16.47
N ALA A 131 16.82 -2.12 -15.17
CA ALA A 131 15.54 -1.92 -14.48
C ALA A 131 15.66 -0.84 -13.40
N PHE A 132 14.53 -0.33 -12.94
CA PHE A 132 14.41 0.49 -11.74
C PHE A 132 13.07 0.17 -11.05
N ALA A 133 12.86 0.69 -9.83
CA ALA A 133 11.59 0.52 -9.14
C ALA A 133 11.11 1.84 -8.53
N THR A 134 9.83 2.15 -8.67
CA THR A 134 9.18 3.21 -7.89
C THR A 134 8.75 2.63 -6.54
N LEU A 135 8.77 3.44 -5.48
CA LEU A 135 8.41 2.97 -4.14
C LEU A 135 7.85 4.09 -3.26
N PHE A 136 6.68 3.88 -2.70
CA PHE A 136 6.20 4.59 -1.51
C PHE A 136 6.31 3.66 -0.31
N HIS A 137 7.08 4.06 0.70
CA HIS A 137 7.28 3.29 1.92
C HIS A 137 7.06 4.17 3.15
N ALA A 138 6.20 3.74 4.06
CA ALA A 138 5.79 4.52 5.20
C ALA A 138 5.69 3.70 6.48
N ARG A 139 5.90 4.39 7.60
CA ARG A 139 5.67 3.91 8.95
C ARG A 139 4.66 4.83 9.63
N LEU A 140 3.54 4.24 10.05
CA LEU A 140 2.42 4.92 10.67
C LEU A 140 2.30 4.48 12.13
N ARG A 141 2.44 5.39 13.08
CA ARG A 141 2.36 5.07 14.50
C ARG A 141 0.91 4.93 14.94
N LEU A 142 0.57 3.76 15.46
CA LEU A 142 -0.79 3.37 15.81
C LEU A 142 -1.40 4.24 16.91
N ALA A 143 -0.57 4.75 17.82
CA ALA A 143 -1.02 5.47 19.02
C ALA A 143 -1.68 6.83 18.71
N ASP A 144 -1.18 7.56 17.72
CA ASP A 144 -1.69 8.91 17.41
C ASP A 144 -1.75 9.25 15.92
N GLY A 145 -1.42 8.30 15.05
CA GLY A 145 -1.47 8.47 13.61
C GLY A 145 -0.31 9.24 13.01
N ALA A 146 0.78 9.51 13.73
CA ALA A 146 1.97 10.10 13.14
C ALA A 146 2.50 9.22 11.99
N LEU A 147 2.71 9.84 10.83
CA LEU A 147 3.13 9.18 9.59
C LEU A 147 4.52 9.70 9.20
N GLU A 148 5.47 8.79 9.05
CA GLU A 148 6.77 9.04 8.44
C GLU A 148 6.83 8.24 7.14
N PHE A 149 7.32 8.83 6.04
CA PHE A 149 7.35 8.14 4.76
C PHE A 149 8.46 8.63 3.82
N VAL A 150 8.83 7.78 2.87
CA VAL A 150 9.67 8.08 1.72
C VAL A 150 8.89 7.71 0.46
N ASP A 151 8.89 8.62 -0.50
CA ASP A 151 8.41 8.35 -1.86
C ASP A 151 9.61 8.44 -2.80
N ALA A 152 10.10 7.29 -3.25
CA ALA A 152 11.19 7.11 -4.19
C ALA A 152 10.64 6.99 -5.61
N GLY A 153 10.16 8.10 -6.15
CA GLY A 153 9.74 8.19 -7.55
C GLY A 153 8.37 7.60 -7.86
N HIS A 154 7.55 7.30 -6.85
CA HIS A 154 6.21 6.73 -7.00
C HIS A 154 5.19 7.82 -7.31
N GLY A 155 4.93 8.75 -6.39
CA GLY A 155 4.14 9.95 -6.66
C GLY A 155 2.62 9.76 -6.78
N PHE A 156 2.12 8.55 -6.50
CA PHE A 156 0.71 8.15 -6.58
C PHE A 156 0.10 7.92 -5.18
N ALA A 157 0.39 8.82 -4.24
CA ALA A 157 -0.20 8.80 -2.91
C ALA A 157 -1.06 10.03 -2.66
N ALA A 158 -2.11 9.89 -1.86
CA ALA A 158 -2.99 10.97 -1.44
C ALA A 158 -3.43 10.79 0.02
N ILE A 159 -3.63 11.91 0.71
CA ILE A 159 -4.26 11.94 2.04
C ILE A 159 -5.57 12.70 1.92
N ALA A 160 -6.67 12.05 2.29
CA ALA A 160 -7.99 12.65 2.40
C ALA A 160 -8.38 12.77 3.88
N ARG A 161 -8.93 13.93 4.23
CA ARG A 161 -9.27 14.31 5.60
C ARG A 161 -10.79 14.31 5.79
N THR A 162 -11.19 14.19 7.05
CA THR A 162 -12.60 14.32 7.47
C THR A 162 -13.16 15.73 7.30
N ASP A 163 -12.32 16.76 7.27
CA ASP A 163 -12.73 18.15 6.98
C ASP A 163 -13.03 18.41 5.50
N GLY A 164 -12.93 17.38 4.65
CA GLY A 164 -13.17 17.44 3.21
C GLY A 164 -11.94 17.79 2.39
N SER A 165 -10.83 18.23 3.02
CA SER A 165 -9.58 18.48 2.30
C SER A 165 -8.97 17.17 1.81
N THR A 166 -8.40 17.20 0.60
CA THR A 166 -7.65 16.08 0.04
C THR A 166 -6.40 16.64 -0.63
N ARG A 167 -5.25 16.02 -0.38
CA ARG A 167 -3.99 16.44 -0.97
C ARG A 167 -3.25 15.25 -1.55
N ARG A 168 -2.66 15.44 -2.73
CA ARG A 168 -1.69 14.51 -3.30
C ARG A 168 -0.35 14.63 -2.57
N ILE A 169 0.38 13.53 -2.49
CA ILE A 169 1.78 13.46 -2.08
C ILE A 169 2.60 13.29 -3.36
N PRO A 170 3.27 14.34 -3.85
CA PRO A 170 4.19 14.18 -4.96
C PRO A 170 5.45 13.44 -4.50
N SER A 171 6.09 12.73 -5.43
CA SER A 171 7.47 12.29 -5.22
C SER A 171 8.39 13.51 -5.18
N ALA A 172 9.41 13.45 -4.32
CA ALA A 172 10.50 14.43 -4.27
C ALA A 172 11.85 13.82 -4.67
N ASP A 173 11.85 12.54 -5.03
CA ASP A 173 13.00 11.66 -5.02
C ASP A 173 12.95 10.79 -6.28
N LEU A 174 14.11 10.36 -6.80
CA LEU A 174 14.13 9.49 -7.98
C LEU A 174 13.79 8.05 -7.62
N PRO A 175 13.33 7.24 -8.60
CA PRO A 175 13.15 5.80 -8.43
C PRO A 175 14.37 5.09 -7.85
N ILE A 176 14.12 3.98 -7.16
CA ILE A 176 15.15 3.06 -6.67
C ILE A 176 16.01 2.59 -7.83
N GLY A 177 17.34 2.75 -7.67
CA GLY A 177 18.33 2.45 -8.70
C GLY A 177 18.72 3.64 -9.58
N LEU A 178 17.93 4.73 -9.58
CA LEU A 178 18.20 5.93 -10.38
C LEU A 178 18.73 7.11 -9.55
N GLN A 179 18.45 7.16 -8.24
CA GLN A 179 18.98 8.21 -7.36
C GLN A 179 20.52 8.18 -7.36
N PRO A 180 21.23 9.31 -7.50
CA PRO A 180 22.70 9.30 -7.44
C PRO A 180 23.22 8.79 -6.09
N ARG A 181 24.33 8.06 -6.09
CA ARG A 181 24.91 7.52 -4.85
C ARG A 181 25.33 8.66 -3.92
N GLY A 182 25.07 8.50 -2.63
CA GLY A 182 25.39 9.49 -1.60
C GLY A 182 24.36 10.61 -1.44
N PHE A 183 23.27 10.59 -2.21
CA PHE A 183 22.11 11.46 -1.97
C PHE A 183 21.16 10.75 -1.00
N PRO A 184 20.95 11.27 0.22
CA PRO A 184 20.15 10.60 1.23
C PRO A 184 18.67 10.57 0.87
N ARG A 185 17.97 9.52 1.31
CA ARG A 185 16.51 9.42 1.29
C ARG A 185 15.95 10.11 2.54
N LEU A 186 15.52 11.36 2.41
CA LEU A 186 15.01 12.13 3.54
C LEU A 186 13.52 11.81 3.78
N PRO A 187 13.15 11.28 4.96
CA PRO A 187 11.75 11.00 5.26
C PRO A 187 10.95 12.29 5.40
N ARG A 188 9.71 12.24 4.95
CA ARG A 188 8.69 13.27 5.12
C ARG A 188 7.71 12.85 6.19
N HIS A 189 7.04 13.84 6.78
CA HIS A 189 6.17 13.63 7.93
C HIS A 189 4.78 14.19 7.64
N ASP A 190 3.76 13.48 8.13
CA ASP A 190 2.38 13.95 8.25
C ASP A 190 1.74 13.22 9.45
N ALA A 191 0.42 13.30 9.60
CA ALA A 191 -0.35 12.52 10.55
C ALA A 191 -1.74 12.22 10.00
N LEU A 192 -2.32 11.10 10.42
CA LEU A 192 -3.73 10.75 10.16
C LEU A 192 -4.56 10.95 11.44
N GLY A 193 -5.50 11.88 11.38
CA GLY A 193 -6.55 12.05 12.38
C GLY A 193 -7.59 10.93 12.29
N PRO A 194 -8.46 10.77 13.30
CA PRO A 194 -9.57 9.81 13.21
C PRO A 194 -10.43 10.06 11.96
N GLY A 195 -10.69 9.01 11.19
CA GLY A 195 -11.42 9.03 9.93
C GLY A 195 -10.59 9.40 8.70
N ASP A 196 -9.39 9.98 8.87
CA ASP A 196 -8.52 10.33 7.75
C ASP A 196 -7.98 9.08 7.04
N VAL A 197 -7.79 9.20 5.72
CA VAL A 197 -7.36 8.12 4.83
C VAL A 197 -6.04 8.49 4.17
N LEU A 198 -5.08 7.56 4.22
CA LEU A 198 -3.96 7.48 3.29
C LEU A 198 -4.32 6.48 2.19
N LEU A 199 -4.26 6.90 0.94
CA LEU A 199 -4.38 6.05 -0.23
C LEU A 199 -3.08 6.11 -1.03
N VAL A 200 -2.60 4.95 -1.47
CA VAL A 200 -1.44 4.80 -2.33
C VAL A 200 -1.82 3.86 -3.46
N ALA A 201 -1.57 4.25 -4.70
CA ALA A 201 -1.88 3.46 -5.89
C ALA A 201 -0.64 3.28 -6.78
N SER A 202 -0.61 2.30 -7.67
CA SER A 202 0.34 2.28 -8.79
C SER A 202 -0.05 3.29 -9.87
N ASP A 203 0.81 3.48 -10.86
CA ASP A 203 0.55 4.34 -12.03
C ASP A 203 -0.61 3.83 -12.90
N GLY A 204 -0.95 2.54 -12.82
CA GLY A 204 -2.12 1.97 -13.48
C GLY A 204 -3.44 2.67 -13.15
N ILE A 205 -3.51 3.47 -12.07
CA ILE A 205 -4.69 4.32 -11.79
C ILE A 205 -4.87 5.43 -12.83
N LEU A 206 -3.78 5.92 -13.43
CA LEU A 206 -3.80 6.94 -14.49
C LEU A 206 -4.02 6.33 -15.88
N GLU A 207 -3.84 5.03 -16.03
CA GLU A 207 -4.12 4.30 -17.28
C GLU A 207 -5.61 3.93 -17.44
N LEU A 208 -6.44 4.29 -16.46
CA LEU A 208 -7.88 4.14 -16.54
C LEU A 208 -8.49 5.15 -17.53
N PRO A 209 -9.63 4.82 -18.18
CA PRO A 209 -10.28 5.73 -19.11
C PRO A 209 -10.59 7.09 -18.47
N ASP A 210 -10.19 8.16 -19.14
CA ASP A 210 -10.36 9.55 -18.71
C ASP A 210 -9.74 9.88 -17.33
N ALA A 211 -8.81 9.06 -16.85
CA ALA A 211 -8.21 9.24 -15.54
C ALA A 211 -7.09 10.29 -15.54
N ASP A 212 -6.95 10.93 -14.38
CA ASP A 212 -5.93 11.90 -14.07
C ASP A 212 -5.61 11.84 -12.56
N PHE A 213 -4.77 12.77 -12.08
CA PHE A 213 -4.47 12.82 -10.65
C PHE A 213 -5.69 13.14 -9.77
N GLU A 214 -6.78 13.69 -10.31
CA GLU A 214 -8.01 13.88 -9.54
C GLU A 214 -8.77 12.57 -9.34
N THR A 215 -8.55 11.56 -10.18
CA THR A 215 -9.07 10.21 -9.94
C THR A 215 -8.53 9.62 -8.63
N LEU A 216 -7.23 9.82 -8.37
CA LEU A 216 -6.57 9.40 -7.13
C LEU A 216 -7.15 10.12 -5.90
N THR A 217 -7.28 11.45 -5.96
CA THR A 217 -7.78 12.26 -4.84
C THR A 217 -9.28 12.02 -4.61
N ALA A 218 -10.08 11.87 -5.66
CA ALA A 218 -11.51 11.55 -5.55
C ALA A 218 -11.75 10.19 -4.91
N LEU A 219 -10.96 9.16 -5.28
CA LEU A 219 -11.02 7.85 -4.64
C LEU A 219 -10.63 7.92 -3.17
N ALA A 220 -9.54 8.63 -2.84
CA ALA A 220 -9.13 8.85 -1.45
C ALA A 220 -10.25 9.54 -0.63
N ARG A 221 -10.89 10.57 -1.20
CA ARG A 221 -11.99 11.29 -0.56
C ARG A 221 -13.21 10.39 -0.33
N ARG A 222 -13.59 9.58 -1.33
CA ARG A 222 -14.70 8.61 -1.23
C ARG A 222 -14.49 7.62 -0.08
N LEU A 223 -13.24 7.24 0.20
CA LEU A 223 -12.90 6.28 1.26
C LEU A 223 -13.00 6.84 2.68
N VAL A 224 -12.99 8.16 2.85
CA VAL A 224 -13.21 8.78 4.17
C VAL A 224 -14.59 8.44 4.69
N ASP A 225 -15.61 8.55 3.82
CA ASP A 225 -17.02 8.33 4.15
C ASP A 225 -17.46 6.87 3.94
N ALA A 226 -16.55 6.00 3.49
CA ALA A 226 -16.84 4.60 3.22
C ALA A 226 -17.18 3.82 4.51
N PRO A 227 -18.26 3.02 4.54
CA PRO A 227 -18.52 2.14 5.68
C PRO A 227 -17.37 1.14 5.91
N ALA A 228 -16.88 0.55 4.83
CA ALA A 228 -15.73 -0.34 4.80
C ALA A 228 -14.83 0.01 3.61
N LEU A 229 -13.51 0.10 3.84
CA LEU A 229 -12.53 0.37 2.79
C LEU A 229 -12.56 -0.75 1.73
N ASP A 230 -12.60 -1.99 2.22
CA ASP A 230 -12.49 -3.20 1.42
C ASP A 230 -13.63 -3.33 0.39
N ASP A 231 -14.88 -3.16 0.83
CA ASP A 231 -16.04 -3.17 -0.07
C ASP A 231 -16.01 -2.03 -1.09
N THR A 232 -15.54 -0.85 -0.66
CA THR A 232 -15.46 0.33 -1.54
C THR A 232 -14.38 0.18 -2.59
N LEU A 233 -13.21 -0.37 -2.22
CA LEU A 233 -12.12 -0.65 -3.15
C LEU A 233 -12.48 -1.79 -4.11
N ARG A 234 -13.20 -2.83 -3.66
CA ARG A 234 -13.71 -3.87 -4.56
C ARG A 234 -14.71 -3.32 -5.55
N ALA A 235 -15.68 -2.52 -5.10
CA ALA A 235 -16.63 -1.87 -6.00
C ALA A 235 -15.92 -0.97 -7.02
N PHE A 236 -14.88 -0.23 -6.61
CA PHE A 236 -14.03 0.50 -7.54
C PHE A 236 -13.35 -0.42 -8.57
N LEU A 237 -12.79 -1.55 -8.14
CA LEU A 237 -12.15 -2.51 -9.04
C LEU A 237 -13.15 -3.18 -10.00
N ASP A 238 -14.40 -3.38 -9.57
CA ASP A 238 -15.48 -3.94 -10.39
C ASP A 238 -15.88 -2.99 -11.53
N ASP A 239 -15.78 -1.67 -11.30
CA ASP A 239 -16.02 -0.63 -12.31
C ASP A 239 -14.84 -0.46 -13.30
N VAL A 240 -13.64 -0.94 -12.96
CA VAL A 240 -12.47 -0.92 -13.84
C VAL A 240 -12.64 -1.93 -14.99
N PRO A 241 -12.21 -1.62 -16.22
CA PRO A 241 -12.23 -2.58 -17.33
C PRO A 241 -11.48 -3.88 -17.01
N ALA A 242 -12.01 -5.02 -17.46
CA ALA A 242 -11.38 -6.33 -17.23
C ALA A 242 -9.96 -6.43 -17.82
N VAL A 243 -9.71 -5.69 -18.91
CA VAL A 243 -8.40 -5.56 -19.54
C VAL A 243 -7.89 -4.15 -19.28
N VAL A 244 -6.73 -4.06 -18.62
CA VAL A 244 -6.05 -2.81 -18.29
C VAL A 244 -4.74 -2.70 -19.06
N GLY A 245 -4.32 -1.47 -19.38
CA GLY A 245 -3.06 -1.22 -20.09
C GLY A 245 -1.82 -1.53 -19.25
N ASP A 246 -1.92 -1.28 -17.95
CA ASP A 246 -0.88 -1.60 -16.97
C ASP A 246 -1.45 -2.17 -15.68
N ASP A 247 -0.57 -2.70 -14.83
CA ASP A 247 -0.95 -3.25 -13.53
C ASP A 247 -1.55 -2.14 -12.66
N LEU A 248 -2.73 -2.41 -12.10
CA LEU A 248 -3.41 -1.50 -11.18
C LEU A 248 -3.35 -2.09 -9.78
N THR A 249 -2.76 -1.35 -8.85
CA THR A 249 -2.77 -1.68 -7.42
C THR A 249 -3.21 -0.46 -6.64
N VAL A 250 -4.10 -0.66 -5.66
CA VAL A 250 -4.55 0.41 -4.75
C VAL A 250 -4.56 -0.12 -3.34
N LEU A 251 -3.94 0.61 -2.41
CA LEU A 251 -3.88 0.32 -0.99
C LEU A 251 -4.37 1.54 -0.21
N ALA A 252 -5.30 1.32 0.70
CA ALA A 252 -5.80 2.36 1.59
C ALA A 252 -5.63 1.97 3.06
N VAL A 253 -5.28 2.95 3.89
CA VAL A 253 -5.25 2.85 5.35
C VAL A 253 -6.07 4.01 5.93
N ARG A 254 -6.94 3.69 6.89
CA ARG A 254 -7.77 4.67 7.60
C ARG A 254 -7.61 4.50 9.10
N ARG A 255 -7.52 5.62 9.82
CA ARG A 255 -7.66 5.60 11.27
C ARG A 255 -9.13 5.49 11.62
N ASP A 256 -9.53 4.46 12.35
CA ASP A 256 -10.94 4.32 12.70
C ASP A 256 -11.36 5.42 13.67
N VAL A 257 -12.59 5.91 13.52
CA VAL A 257 -13.20 6.83 14.48
C VAL A 257 -13.64 6.01 15.68
N ASP A 258 -13.10 6.29 16.86
CA ASP A 258 -13.63 5.70 18.08
C ASP A 258 -15.08 6.21 18.27
N PRO A 259 -16.08 5.31 18.38
CA PRO A 259 -17.47 5.72 18.57
C PRO A 259 -17.68 6.64 19.79
N ALA A 260 -16.78 6.60 20.78
CA ALA A 260 -16.83 7.52 21.92
C ALA A 260 -16.45 8.98 21.57
N THR A 261 -15.64 9.21 20.55
CA THR A 261 -15.19 10.55 20.14
C THR A 261 -16.15 11.20 19.13
N ALA A 262 -16.86 10.39 18.32
CA ALA A 262 -17.85 10.87 17.35
C ALA A 262 -19.07 11.56 17.99
N ALA A 263 -19.43 11.18 19.22
CA ALA A 263 -20.55 11.77 19.96
C ALA A 263 -20.23 13.14 20.57
N ALA A 264 -18.96 13.53 20.66
CA ALA A 264 -18.54 14.81 21.26
C ALA A 264 -18.52 15.97 20.25
N THR A 265 -18.62 15.70 18.95
CA THR A 265 -18.52 16.71 17.88
C THR A 265 -19.88 17.19 17.36
N THR A 266 -20.99 16.65 17.87
CA THR A 266 -22.35 16.92 17.35
C THR A 266 -23.19 17.90 18.18
N ASP A 267 -22.60 18.65 19.13
CA ASP A 267 -23.33 19.71 19.84
C ASP A 267 -22.56 21.04 19.91
N PRO A 268 -22.85 21.98 18.99
CA PRO A 268 -22.55 23.38 19.18
C PRO A 268 -23.83 24.23 19.23
N ASP A 269 -24.93 23.77 19.85
CA ASP A 269 -26.08 24.67 20.04
C ASP A 269 -26.90 24.31 21.29
N GLY A 270 -26.54 24.92 22.42
CA GLY A 270 -27.25 24.68 23.66
C GLY A 270 -26.80 25.49 24.87
N ALA A 271 -26.72 26.83 24.79
CA ALA A 271 -26.97 27.71 25.95
C ALA A 271 -27.01 29.20 25.55
N ASP A 272 -28.18 29.67 25.11
CA ASP A 272 -28.66 30.99 25.51
C ASP A 272 -30.12 30.87 25.96
N ARG A 273 -30.33 30.96 27.28
CA ARG A 273 -31.53 31.43 28.00
C ARG A 273 -31.36 31.30 29.51
#